data_AF-A0A1I3VSC9-F1
#
_entry.id   AF-A0A1I3VSC9-F1
#
_cell.length_a   1.000
_cell.length_b   1.000
_cell.length_c   1.000
_cell.angle_alpha   90.00
_cell.angle_beta   90.00
_cell.angle_gamma   90.00
#
_symmetry.space_group_name_H-M   'P 1'
#
loop_
_entity.id
_entity.type
_entity.pdbx_description
1 polymer ?
#
loop_
_entity_poly.entity_id
_entity_poly.type
_entity_poly.pdbx_seq_one_letter_code
_entity_poly.pdbx_strand_id
1 'polypeptide(L)' 'MIGVMTITLRLAGPGDLATVQEIVRAAYNHYIARIGREPGPMFNDYATLPAVYVHLMSVFRGACVKAPAARR' A
#
# COMPACT_ATOMS: atom_id res chain seq x y z
N MET A 1 11.22 3.53 25.09
CA MET A 1 10.92 4.31 23.86
C MET A 1 10.16 3.39 22.91
N ILE A 2 8.83 3.53 22.85
CA ILE A 2 8.00 2.77 21.90
C ILE A 2 7.60 3.77 20.81
N GLY A 3 8.10 3.57 19.59
CA GLY A 3 7.66 4.36 18.43
C GLY A 3 6.25 3.95 18.05
N VAL A 4 5.33 4.90 17.92
CA VAL A 4 3.96 4.59 17.49
C VAL A 4 3.98 4.50 15.95
N MET A 5 3.57 3.34 15.43
CA MET A 5 3.32 3.13 14.01
C MET A 5 1.88 3.56 13.71
N THR A 6 1.72 4.55 12.86
CA THR A 6 0.39 4.95 12.39
C THR A 6 0.12 4.28 11.06
N ILE A 7 -0.99 3.54 10.98
CA ILE A 7 -1.45 2.89 9.76
C ILE A 7 -2.63 3.69 9.21
N THR A 8 -2.59 4.06 7.94
CA THR A 8 -3.69 4.73 7.25
C THR A 8 -4.15 3.89 6.07
N LEU A 9 -5.45 3.63 6.00
CA LEU A 9 -6.11 2.97 4.89
C LEU A 9 -6.95 4.00 4.11
N ARG A 10 -6.76 4.07 2.80
CA ARG A 10 -7.59 4.90 1.91
C ARG A 10 -7.92 4.16 0.62
N LEU A 11 -9.02 4.56 -0.02
CA LEU A 11 -9.38 4.06 -1.34
C LEU A 11 -8.34 4.50 -2.38
N ALA A 12 -7.97 3.55 -3.24
CA ALA A 12 -7.11 3.80 -4.40
C ALA A 12 -7.84 4.67 -5.42
N GLY A 13 -7.16 5.70 -5.91
CA GLY A 13 -7.61 6.49 -7.05
C GLY A 13 -6.85 6.13 -8.33
N PRO A 14 -7.20 6.73 -9.47
CA PRO A 14 -6.53 6.50 -10.76
C PRO A 14 -5.01 6.77 -10.72
N GLY A 15 -4.56 7.71 -9.88
CA GLY A 15 -3.12 8.01 -9.71
C GLY A 15 -2.33 6.94 -8.94
N ASP A 16 -3.02 6.00 -8.29
CA ASP A 16 -2.38 4.94 -7.50
C ASP A 16 -2.11 3.66 -8.33
N LEU A 17 -2.41 3.68 -9.63
CA LEU A 17 -2.30 2.51 -10.53
C LEU A 17 -0.91 1.86 -10.48
N ALA A 18 0.15 2.66 -10.62
CA ALA A 18 1.53 2.16 -10.58
C ALA A 18 1.84 1.49 -9.22
N THR A 19 1.37 2.08 -8.12
CA THR A 19 1.54 1.53 -6.78
C THR A 19 0.84 0.17 -6.64
N VAL A 20 -0.38 0.04 -7.16
CA VAL A 20 -1.13 -1.22 -7.14
C VAL A 20 -0.40 -2.30 -7.96
N GLN A 21 0.06 -1.97 -9.16
CA GLN A 21 0.82 -2.89 -10.01
C GLN A 21 2.11 -3.38 -9.34
N GLU A 22 2.85 -2.49 -8.70
CA GLU A 22 4.07 -2.87 -7.96
C GLU A 22 3.77 -3.76 -6.76
N ILE A 23 2.69 -3.49 -6.01
CA ILE A 23 2.26 -4.37 -4.91
C ILE A 23 1.91 -5.76 -5.43
N VAL A 24 1.12 -5.84 -6.51
CA VAL A 24 0.75 -7.13 -7.13
C VAL A 24 2.00 -7.86 -7.61
N ARG A 25 2.92 -7.14 -8.26
CA ARG A 25 4.17 -7.72 -8.73
C ARG A 25 4.97 -8.29 -7.57
N ALA A 26 5.21 -7.50 -6.52
CA ALA A 26 5.95 -7.94 -5.34
C ALA A 26 5.28 -9.14 -4.65
N ALA A 27 3.95 -9.13 -4.56
CA ALA A 27 3.18 -10.22 -3.94
C ALA A 27 3.26 -11.52 -4.74
N TYR A 28 3.24 -11.45 -6.08
CA TYR A 28 3.13 -12.64 -6.93
C TYR A 28 4.42 -13.07 -7.63
N ASN A 29 5.50 -12.28 -7.61
CA ASN A 29 6.74 -12.57 -8.33
C ASN A 29 7.34 -13.94 -7.95
N HIS A 30 7.25 -14.31 -6.67
CA HIS A 30 7.77 -15.60 -6.19
C HIS A 30 7.06 -16.82 -6.81
N TYR A 31 5.85 -16.66 -7.35
CA TYR A 31 5.16 -17.74 -8.07
C TYR A 31 5.68 -17.94 -9.48
N ILE A 32 6.28 -16.93 -10.11
CA ILE A 32 6.86 -17.06 -11.46
C ILE A 32 7.97 -18.12 -11.42
N ALA A 33 8.86 -18.03 -10.44
CA ALA A 33 9.94 -19.01 -10.25
C ALA A 33 9.41 -20.43 -9.98
N ARG A 34 8.21 -20.57 -9.42
CA ARG A 34 7.62 -21.87 -9.04
C ARG A 34 6.80 -22.51 -10.16
N ILE A 35 6.09 -21.71 -10.94
CA ILE A 35 5.09 -22.17 -11.93
C ILE A 35 5.63 -21.98 -13.36
N GLY A 36 6.72 -21.21 -13.54
CA GLY A 36 7.35 -20.96 -14.84
C GLY A 36 6.56 -20.03 -15.75
N ARG A 37 5.46 -19.44 -15.25
CA ARG A 37 4.62 -18.49 -15.98
C ARG A 37 4.13 -17.39 -15.07
N GLU A 38 3.75 -16.28 -15.69
CA GLU A 38 3.18 -15.14 -15.01
C GLU A 38 1.77 -15.47 -14.47
N PRO A 39 1.48 -15.21 -13.18
CA PRO A 39 0.15 -15.44 -12.59
C PRO A 39 -0.94 -14.54 -13.18
N GLY A 40 -2.17 -15.06 -13.23
CA GLY A 40 -3.36 -14.33 -13.71
C GLY A 40 -3.52 -12.90 -13.18
N PRO A 41 -3.31 -12.63 -11.88
CA PRO A 41 -3.42 -11.27 -11.34
C PRO A 41 -2.51 -10.23 -12.01
N MET A 42 -1.31 -10.60 -12.47
CA MET A 42 -0.41 -9.64 -13.12
C MET A 42 -0.93 -9.20 -14.51
N PHE A 43 -1.86 -9.94 -15.11
CA PHE A 43 -2.52 -9.59 -16.38
C PHE A 43 -3.82 -8.81 -16.21
N ASN A 44 -4.27 -8.55 -14.98
CA ASN A 44 -5.49 -7.77 -14.75
C ASN A 44 -5.29 -6.30 -15.14
N ASP A 45 -6.32 -5.72 -15.78
CA ASP A 45 -6.36 -4.28 -16.03
C ASP A 45 -6.79 -3.52 -14.78
N TYR A 46 -5.81 -3.21 -13.93
CA TYR A 46 -6.03 -2.45 -12.70
C TYR A 46 -6.49 -1.00 -12.94
N ALA A 47 -6.38 -0.46 -14.16
CA ALA A 47 -6.88 0.88 -14.48
C ALA A 47 -8.41 0.94 -14.53
N THR A 48 -9.06 -0.21 -14.74
CA THR A 48 -10.53 -0.33 -14.82
C THR A 48 -11.17 -0.72 -13.50
N LEU A 49 -10.37 -0.97 -12.45
CA LEU A 49 -10.91 -1.34 -11.16
C LEU A 49 -11.59 -0.15 -10.48
N PRO A 50 -12.83 -0.31 -9.98
CA PRO A 50 -13.48 0.76 -9.26
C PRO A 50 -12.73 1.03 -7.96
N ALA A 51 -12.57 2.32 -7.61
CA ALA A 51 -11.90 2.77 -6.39
C ALA A 51 -12.41 2.06 -5.12
N VAL A 52 -13.68 1.64 -5.11
CA VAL A 52 -14.36 0.92 -4.01
C VAL A 52 -13.73 -0.43 -3.67
N TYR A 53 -13.03 -1.07 -4.62
CA TYR A 53 -12.49 -2.42 -4.43
C TYR A 53 -11.05 -2.46 -3.92
N VAL A 54 -10.31 -1.34 -3.95
CA VAL A 54 -8.88 -1.34 -3.65
C VAL A 54 -8.58 -0.31 -2.57
N HIS A 55 -8.03 -0.79 -1.46
CA HIS A 55 -7.53 0.05 -0.37
C HIS A 55 -6.00 -0.01 -0.33
N LEU A 56 -5.35 1.14 -0.32
CA LEU A 56 -3.92 1.24 -0.07
C LEU A 56 -3.66 1.49 1.41
N MET A 57 -2.70 0.74 1.95
CA MET A 57 -2.22 0.90 3.31
C MET A 57 -0.88 1.65 3.28
N SER A 58 -0.78 2.73 4.04
CA SER A 58 0.48 3.43 4.32
C SER A 58 0.85 3.29 5.79
N VAL A 59 2.14 3.11 6.07
CA VAL A 59 2.66 2.99 7.44
C VAL A 59 3.63 4.14 7.70
N PHE A 60 3.30 5.00 8.65
CA PHE A 60 4.13 6.13 9.06
C PHE A 60 4.80 5.84 10.41
N ARG A 61 6.10 6.13 10.49
CA ARG A 61 6.86 6.07 11.74
C ARG A 61 6.81 7.42 12.44
N GLY A 62 5.83 7.61 13.32
CA GLY A 62 5.73 8.81 14.14
C GLY A 62 6.70 8.78 15.33
N ALA A 63 7.56 9.80 15.43
CA ALA A 63 8.27 10.08 16.68
C ALA A 63 7.38 10.96 17.57
N CYS A 64 7.20 10.59 18.84
CA CYS A 64 6.43 11.37 19.80
C CYS A 64 7.19 12.69 20.09
N VAL A 65 6.77 13.79 19.44
CA VAL A 65 7.25 15.13 19.80
C VAL A 65 6.35 15.64 20.93
N LYS A 66 6.88 15.76 22.14
CA LYS A 66 6.21 16.51 23.22
C LYS A 66 5.99 17.93 22.72
N ALA A 67 4.75 18.32 22.43
CA ALA A 67 4.40 19.72 22.21
C ALA A 67 4.78 20.52 23.48
N PRO A 68 5.39 21.71 23.37
CA PRO A 68 5.66 22.53 24.54
C PRO A 68 4.31 22.88 25.18
N ALA A 69 4.18 22.60 26.48
CA ALA A 69 3.00 22.97 27.25
C ALA A 69 2.75 24.46 27.06
N ALA A 70 1.64 24.82 26.42
CA ALA A 70 1.22 26.19 26.28
C ALA A 70 1.07 26.78 27.69
N ARG A 71 2.01 27.64 28.08
CA ARG A 71 1.94 28.39 29.33
C ARG A 71 0.88 29.46 29.14
N ARG A 72 -0.10 29.45 30.04
CA ARG A 72 -1.26 30.34 30.08
C ARG A 72 -0.86 31.78 30.39
#